data_AF-A0A2V9BYM7-F1
#
_entry.id   AF-A0A2V9BYM7-F1
#
_cell.length_a   1.000
_cell.length_b   1.000
_cell.length_c   1.000
_cell.angle_alpha   90.00
_cell.angle_beta   90.00
_cell.angle_gamma   90.00
#
_symmetry.space_group_name_H-M   'P 1'
#
loop_
_entity.id
_entity.type
_entity.pdbx_description
1 polymer ?
#
loop_
_entity_poly.entity_id
_entity_poly.type
_entity_poly.pdbx_seq_one_letter_code
_entity_poly.pdbx_strand_id
1 'polypeptide(L)'
;MRGDCAALWEVNLEIAAGEHVCILGPNGSGKSTLIKTITRECYPLGQDGCAIAILGRERWNIFELRSLLGIVSPDLLASCTTDATGRDVVLSGFFSSTRI
;
A
#
# COMPACT_ATOMS: atom_id res chain seq x y z
N MET A 1 -7.12 18.86 -3.53
CA MET A 1 -5.86 19.15 -4.26
C MET A 1 -4.73 19.03 -3.23
N ARG A 2 -3.85 18.03 -3.33
CA ARG A 2 -2.69 17.87 -2.42
C ARG A 2 -1.50 18.58 -3.09
N GLY A 3 -0.95 19.60 -2.45
CA GLY A 3 0.17 20.42 -2.94
C GLY A 3 0.12 21.70 -2.13
N ASP A 4 1.03 21.91 -1.18
CA ASP A 4 2.37 22.43 -1.50
C ASP A 4 3.56 21.66 -0.89
N CYS A 5 3.32 20.69 0.01
CA CYS A 5 4.38 19.98 0.71
C CYS A 5 4.54 18.53 0.23
N ALA A 6 5.76 18.17 -0.16
CA ALA A 6 6.10 16.81 -0.54
C ALA A 6 6.01 15.88 0.68
N ALA A 7 5.10 14.89 0.62
CA ALA A 7 4.93 13.92 1.70
C ALA A 7 6.05 12.87 1.74
N LEU A 8 6.76 12.67 0.61
CA LEU A 8 7.96 11.85 0.48
C LEU A 8 8.97 12.70 -0.30
N TRP A 9 10.22 12.74 0.16
CA TRP A 9 11.29 13.50 -0.46
C TRP A 9 12.56 12.65 -0.49
N GLU A 10 13.10 12.43 -1.69
CA GLU A 10 14.37 11.69 -1.92
C GLU A 10 14.50 10.37 -1.16
N VAL A 11 13.42 9.59 -1.13
CA VAL A 11 13.43 8.27 -0.48
C VAL A 11 14.09 7.25 -1.41
N ASN A 12 15.17 6.63 -0.93
CA ASN A 12 15.78 5.46 -1.56
C ASN A 12 15.65 4.27 -0.60
N LEU A 13 14.93 3.23 -1.04
CA LEU A 13 14.60 2.06 -0.24
C LEU A 13 14.59 0.83 -1.14
N GLU A 14 15.35 -0.18 -0.74
CA GLU A 14 15.34 -1.53 -1.32
C GLU A 14 14.92 -2.51 -0.22
N ILE A 15 14.03 -3.43 -0.56
CA ILE A 15 13.58 -4.50 0.33
C ILE A 15 13.74 -5.81 -0.44
N ALA A 16 14.62 -6.67 0.03
CA ALA A 16 14.87 -7.96 -0.59
C ALA A 16 13.80 -9.00 -0.21
N ALA A 17 13.67 -10.03 -1.04
CA ALA A 17 12.75 -11.13 -0.76
C ALA A 17 13.13 -11.84 0.55
N GLY A 18 12.15 -12.02 1.44
CA GLY A 18 12.36 -12.64 2.76
C GLY A 18 12.81 -11.66 3.85
N GLU A 19 13.02 -10.38 3.53
CA GLU A 19 13.35 -9.38 4.55
C GLU A 19 12.12 -8.94 5.35
N HIS A 20 12.36 -8.69 6.64
CA HIS A 20 11.39 -8.08 7.55
C HIS A 20 11.86 -6.66 7.86
N VAL A 21 11.14 -5.66 7.33
CA VAL A 21 11.51 -4.25 7.46
C VAL A 21 10.50 -3.52 8.34
N CYS A 22 11.00 -2.71 9.28
CA CYS A 22 10.20 -1.81 10.09
C CYS A 22 10.45 -0.36 9.66
N ILE A 23 9.39 0.38 9.35
CA ILE A 23 9.48 1.80 8.98
C ILE A 23 9.05 2.64 10.20
N LEU A 24 9.99 3.36 10.79
CA LEU A 24 9.79 4.17 11.99
C LEU A 24 9.90 5.67 11.68
N GLY A 25 9.27 6.50 12.53
CA GLY A 25 9.34 7.97 12.41
C GLY A 25 8.14 8.67 13.05
N PRO A 26 8.21 9.99 13.26
CA PRO A 26 7.16 10.77 13.89
C PRO A 26 5.89 10.86 13.04
N ASN A 27 4.77 11.26 13.64
CA ASN A 27 3.54 11.53 12.90
C ASN A 27 3.80 12.61 11.83
N GLY A 28 3.27 12.39 10.62
CA GLY A 28 3.51 13.28 9.47
C GLY A 28 4.79 13.01 8.67
N SER A 29 5.68 12.10 9.11
CA SER A 29 6.94 11.80 8.40
C SER A 29 6.79 11.05 7.06
N GLY A 30 5.57 10.87 6.55
CA GLY A 30 5.34 10.22 5.26
C GLY A 30 5.19 8.69 5.28
N LYS A 31 5.30 8.00 6.42
CA LYS A 31 5.22 6.52 6.49
C LYS A 31 3.99 5.92 5.81
N SER A 32 2.80 6.41 6.16
CA SER A 32 1.55 5.93 5.54
C SER A 32 1.48 6.28 4.06
N THR A 33 2.08 7.39 3.63
CA THR A 33 2.21 7.73 2.22
C THR A 33 3.14 6.77 1.50
N LEU A 34 4.28 6.40 2.09
CA LEU A 34 5.20 5.40 1.55
C LEU A 34 4.51 4.05 1.36
N ILE A 35 3.78 3.57 2.37
CA ILE A 35 2.98 2.34 2.26
C ILE A 35 1.96 2.47 1.12
N LYS A 36 1.22 3.57 1.04
CA LYS A 36 0.24 3.82 -0.04
C LYS A 36 0.87 3.89 -1.42
N THR A 37 2.11 4.34 -1.53
CA THR A 37 2.88 4.33 -2.77
C THR A 37 3.27 2.89 -3.16
N ILE A 38 3.68 2.06 -2.20
CA ILE A 38 3.97 0.63 -2.42
C ILE A 38 2.71 -0.14 -2.86
N THR A 39 1.56 0.11 -2.21
CA THR A 39 0.27 -0.53 -2.53
C THR A 39 -0.43 0.06 -3.77
N ARG A 40 0.23 1.02 -4.45
CA ARG A 40 -0.27 1.73 -5.64
C ARG A 40 -1.62 2.43 -5.41
N GLU A 41 -1.88 2.87 -4.18
CA GLU A 41 -2.96 3.83 -3.85
C GLU A 41 -2.53 5.27 -4.13
N CYS A 42 -1.22 5.54 -4.10
CA CYS A 42 -0.61 6.81 -4.50
C CYS A 42 0.48 6.57 -5.53
N TYR A 43 0.70 7.55 -6.39
CA TYR A 43 1.78 7.53 -7.38
C TYR A 43 2.73 8.71 -7.11
N PRO A 44 4.04 8.53 -7.27
CA PRO A 44 4.98 9.62 -7.17
C PRO A 44 4.65 10.68 -8.24
N LEU A 45 4.87 11.93 -7.89
CA LEU A 45 4.85 13.03 -8.86
C LEU A 45 6.04 12.78 -9.79
N GLY A 46 5.77 12.44 -11.05
CA GLY A 46 6.76 11.92 -12.01
C GLY A 46 7.89 12.91 -12.32
N GLN A 47 8.83 13.04 -11.39
CA GLN A 47 10.10 13.70 -11.57
C GLN A 47 11.10 12.75 -12.23
N ASP A 48 12.00 13.30 -13.03
CA ASP A 48 13.06 12.55 -13.66
C ASP A 48 13.91 11.80 -12.61
N GLY A 49 14.20 10.54 -12.87
CA GLY A 49 14.93 9.66 -11.94
C GLY A 49 14.06 8.96 -10.89
N CYS A 50 12.75 9.21 -10.84
CA CYS A 50 11.86 8.44 -9.97
C CYS A 50 11.52 7.08 -10.58
N ALA A 51 11.96 6.00 -9.94
CA ALA A 51 11.64 4.63 -10.33
C ALA A 51 11.10 3.85 -9.13
N ILE A 52 10.09 3.01 -9.39
CA ILE A 52 9.55 2.07 -8.41
C ILE A 52 9.38 0.73 -9.10
N ALA A 53 10.22 -0.23 -8.70
CA ALA A 53 10.07 -1.63 -9.08
C ALA A 53 9.50 -2.43 -7.90
N ILE A 54 8.44 -3.19 -8.15
CA ILE A 54 7.83 -4.08 -7.16
C ILE A 54 7.97 -5.50 -7.70
N LEU A 55 8.52 -6.41 -6.88
CA LEU A 55 8.77 -7.80 -7.27
C LEU A 55 9.51 -7.92 -8.62
N GLY A 56 10.51 -7.06 -8.82
CA GLY A 56 11.37 -7.05 -10.00
C GLY A 56 10.75 -6.42 -11.27
N ARG A 57 9.56 -5.81 -11.20
CA ARG A 57 8.92 -5.14 -12.35
C ARG A 57 8.52 -3.70 -12.03
N GLU A 58 8.77 -2.79 -12.96
CA GLU A 58 8.35 -1.38 -12.85
C GLU A 58 6.87 -1.16 -13.20
N ARG A 59 6.38 -1.93 -14.17
CA ARG A 59 5.02 -1.83 -14.71
C ARG A 59 4.22 -3.07 -14.32
N TRP A 60 3.01 -2.83 -13.85
CA TRP A 60 2.09 -3.85 -13.39
C TRP A 60 0.67 -3.57 -13.87
N ASN A 61 -0.08 -4.63 -14.17
CA ASN A 61 -1.52 -4.55 -14.04
C ASN A 61 -1.85 -4.42 -12.55
N ILE A 62 -2.67 -3.41 -12.19
CA ILE A 62 -2.95 -3.09 -10.78
C ILE A 62 -3.64 -4.23 -10.03
N PHE A 63 -4.51 -5.00 -10.70
CA PHE A 63 -5.22 -6.12 -10.09
C PHE A 63 -4.28 -7.31 -9.85
N GLU A 64 -3.40 -7.60 -10.81
CA GLU A 64 -2.37 -8.64 -10.67
C GLU A 64 -1.42 -8.32 -9.51
N LEU A 65 -0.88 -7.09 -9.46
CA LEU A 65 0.01 -6.68 -8.38
C LEU A 65 -0.67 -6.78 -7.02
N ARG A 66 -1.92 -6.28 -6.90
CA ARG A 66 -2.65 -6.31 -5.63
C ARG A 66 -2.99 -7.73 -5.18
N SER A 67 -3.15 -8.69 -6.10
CA SER A 67 -3.32 -10.10 -5.73
C SER A 67 -2.08 -10.71 -5.06
N LEU A 68 -0.90 -10.11 -5.25
CA LEU A 68 0.36 -10.54 -4.65
C LEU A 68 0.67 -9.82 -3.32
N LEU A 69 -0.10 -8.80 -2.94
CA LEU A 69 0.14 -7.99 -1.74
C LEU A 69 -0.92 -8.27 -0.67
N GLY A 70 -0.50 -8.91 0.42
CA GLY A 70 -1.32 -9.03 1.64
C GLY A 70 -1.19 -7.79 2.51
N ILE A 71 -2.24 -6.97 2.60
CA ILE A 71 -2.24 -5.76 3.41
C ILE A 71 -3.11 -5.98 4.64
N VAL A 72 -2.53 -5.77 5.82
CA VAL A 72 -3.26 -5.70 7.08
C VAL A 72 -3.24 -4.24 7.54
N SER A 73 -4.41 -3.61 7.55
CA SER A 73 -4.53 -2.22 8.01
C SER A 73 -5.74 -2.02 8.92
N PRO A 74 -5.66 -1.07 9.87
CA PRO A 74 -6.82 -0.65 10.66
C PRO A 74 -7.94 -0.05 9.81
N ASP A 75 -7.62 0.58 8.68
CA ASP A 75 -8.60 1.19 7.79
C ASP A 75 -9.54 0.14 7.17
N LEU A 76 -9.03 -1.07 6.90
CA LEU A 76 -9.83 -2.17 6.35
C LEU A 76 -10.89 -2.68 7.34
N LEU A 77 -10.56 -2.66 8.64
CA LEU A 77 -11.50 -3.00 9.71
C LEU A 77 -12.63 -1.97 9.80
N ALA A 78 -12.32 -0.68 9.58
CA ALA A 78 -13.35 0.36 9.55
C ALA A 78 -14.33 0.23 8.38
N SER A 79 -13.93 -0.43 7.28
CA SER A 79 -14.82 -0.75 6.15
C SER A 79 -15.64 -2.02 6.35
N CYS A 80 -15.35 -2.83 7.37
CA CYS A 80 -16.19 -3.98 7.70
C CYS A 80 -17.47 -3.48 8.38
N THR A 81 -18.62 -3.72 7.76
CA THR A 81 -19.93 -3.35 8.31
C THR A 81 -20.25 -4.25 9.52
N THR A 82 -21.04 -3.71 10.46
CA THR A 82 -21.36 -4.39 11.73
C THR A 82 -22.14 -5.71 11.55
N ASP A 83 -22.71 -5.95 10.37
CA ASP A 83 -23.56 -7.11 10.08
C ASP A 83 -22.78 -8.32 9.52
N ALA A 84 -21.48 -8.16 9.25
CA ALA A 84 -20.65 -9.24 8.71
C ALA A 84 -20.15 -10.20 9.79
N THR A 85 -20.24 -11.50 9.53
CA THR A 85 -19.59 -12.47 10.42
C THR A 85 -18.08 -12.47 10.20
N GLY A 86 -17.31 -12.92 11.19
CA GLY A 86 -15.86 -13.08 11.02
C GLY A 86 -15.49 -14.00 9.85
N ARG A 87 -16.36 -14.98 9.52
CA ARG A 87 -16.19 -15.83 8.34
C ARG A 87 -16.33 -15.02 7.05
N ASP A 88 -17.33 -14.14 6.96
CA ASP A 88 -17.58 -13.31 5.77
C ASP A 88 -16.42 -12.35 5.52
N VAL A 89 -15.86 -11.77 6.58
CA VAL A 89 -14.67 -10.92 6.51
C VAL A 89 -13.45 -11.68 5.97
N VAL A 90 -13.18 -12.89 6.49
CA VAL A 90 -12.07 -13.72 6.01
C VAL A 90 -12.25 -14.11 4.54
N LEU A 91 -13.47 -14.52 4.15
CA LEU A 91 -13.75 -14.92 2.77
C LEU A 91 -13.65 -13.72 1.81
N SER A 92 -14.16 -12.55 2.20
CA SER A 92 -14.05 -11.33 1.40
C SER A 92 -12.59 -10.93 1.20
N GLY A 93 -11.77 -10.95 2.27
CA GLY A 93 -10.35 -10.67 2.21
C GLY A 93 -9.59 -11.65 1.31
N PHE A 94 -9.91 -12.95 1.40
CA PHE A 94 -9.27 -14.00 0.60
C PHE A 94 -9.64 -13.92 -0.89
N PHE A 95 -10.90 -13.65 -1.22
CA PHE A 95 -11.39 -13.59 -2.61
C PHE A 95 -11.33 -12.20 -3.23
N SER A 96 -10.84 -11.18 -2.49
CA SER A 96 -10.82 -9.77 -2.92
C SER A 96 -12.21 -9.29 -3.39
N SER A 97 -13.28 -9.78 -2.75
CA SER A 97 -14.66 -9.41 -3.10
C SER A 97 -15.16 -8.36 -2.12
N THR A 98 -15.26 -7.11 -2.57
CA THR A 98 -15.67 -5.94 -1.77
C THR A 98 -17.18 -5.90 -1.44
N ARG A 99 -17.86 -7.05 -1.40
CA ARG A 99 -19.22 -7.12 -0.85
C ARG A 99 -19.16 -7.62 0.59
N ILE A 100 -18.91 -6.68 1.49
CA ILE A 100 -19.28 -6.74 2.90
C ILE A 100 -20.09 -5.48 3.19
#